data_AF-A0A329REY3-F1
#
_entry.id   AF-A0A329REY3-F1
#
_cell.length_a   1.000
_cell.length_b   1.000
_cell.length_c   1.000
_cell.angle_alpha   90.00
_cell.angle_beta   90.00
_cell.angle_gamma   90.00
#
_symmetry.space_group_name_H-M   'P 1'
#
loop_
_entity.id
_entity.type
_entity.pdbx_description
1 polymer ?
#
loop_
_entity_poly.entity_id
_entity_poly.type
_entity_poly.pdbx_seq_one_letter_code
_entity_poly.pdbx_strand_id
1 'polypeptide(L)'
;MPYPTTAGQLQQLICAANWMRESIIDYARAVEPLQLRLDDALKKTKRTKRVAAGISHELTKEEWDAFDHVKILLATSATLALPNVATTTCVFSDASDTGFSVIVTQVTDFDPKIKITEQAHKLLTRVSGTFRGAQPNWTVIEKKGLPYRDTMR
;
A
#
# COMPACT_ATOMS: atom_id res chain seq x y z
N MET A 1 13.75 0.73 -14.57
CA MET A 1 13.55 -0.72 -14.33
C MET A 1 12.80 -1.30 -15.51
N PRO A 2 13.31 -2.35 -16.17
CA PRO A 2 12.62 -3.01 -17.28
C PRO A 2 11.39 -3.78 -16.77
N TYR A 3 10.44 -4.04 -17.67
CA TYR A 3 9.24 -4.80 -17.30
C TYR A 3 9.59 -6.27 -17.03
N PRO A 4 8.95 -6.89 -16.02
CA PRO A 4 9.24 -8.26 -15.65
C PRO A 4 8.68 -9.20 -16.73
N THR A 5 9.54 -10.06 -17.26
CA THR A 5 9.17 -11.10 -18.24
C THR A 5 9.02 -12.47 -17.58
N THR A 6 9.31 -12.58 -16.29
CA THR A 6 9.20 -13.82 -15.51
C THR A 6 8.49 -13.59 -14.18
N ALA A 7 7.82 -14.63 -13.66
CA ALA A 7 7.18 -14.55 -12.34
C ALA A 7 8.19 -14.27 -11.21
N GLY A 8 9.45 -14.70 -11.35
CA GLY A 8 10.52 -14.39 -10.41
C GLY A 8 10.88 -12.88 -10.38
N GLN A 9 10.91 -12.21 -11.53
CA GLN A 9 11.13 -10.77 -11.59
C GLN A 9 9.94 -9.98 -11.03
N LEU A 10 8.72 -10.43 -11.32
CA LEU A 10 7.49 -9.86 -10.73
C LEU A 10 7.50 -10.00 -9.20
N GLN A 11 7.86 -11.17 -8.69
CA GLN A 11 8.01 -11.40 -7.25
C GLN A 11 9.08 -10.49 -6.64
N GLN A 12 10.23 -10.31 -7.30
CA GLN A 12 11.29 -9.44 -6.80
C GLN A 12 10.83 -7.98 -6.71
N LEU A 13 10.11 -7.48 -7.71
CA LEU A 13 9.52 -6.14 -7.69
C LEU A 13 8.57 -5.98 -6.50
N ILE A 14 7.60 -6.90 -6.34
CA ILE A 14 6.61 -6.83 -5.26
C ILE A 14 7.29 -6.88 -3.90
N CYS A 15 8.27 -7.77 -3.72
CA CYS A 15 9.05 -7.84 -2.48
C CYS A 15 9.83 -6.55 -2.22
N ALA A 16 10.45 -5.96 -3.24
CA ALA A 16 11.18 -4.70 -3.11
C ALA A 16 10.24 -3.54 -2.76
N ALA A 17 9.10 -3.44 -3.44
CA ALA A 17 8.10 -2.41 -3.19
C ALA A 17 7.48 -2.54 -1.80
N ASN A 18 7.37 -3.75 -1.27
CA ASN A 18 6.85 -4.01 0.07
C ASN A 18 7.74 -3.41 1.17
N TRP A 19 9.05 -3.23 0.95
CA TRP A 19 9.93 -2.51 1.88
C TRP A 19 9.56 -1.03 2.02
N MET A 20 8.97 -0.44 0.99
CA MET A 20 8.55 0.96 0.95
C MET A 20 7.04 1.13 1.12
N ARG A 21 6.33 0.09 1.59
CA ARG A 21 4.86 0.10 1.66
C ARG A 21 4.30 1.26 2.49
N GLU A 22 5.03 1.73 3.50
CA GLU A 22 4.61 2.81 4.39
C GLU A 22 4.86 4.20 3.81
N SER A 23 5.70 4.33 2.79
CA SER A 23 5.95 5.60 2.08
C SER A 23 5.15 5.72 0.78
N ILE A 24 4.49 4.64 0.34
CA ILE A 24 3.69 4.59 -0.88
C ILE A 24 2.20 4.82 -0.58
N ILE A 25 1.61 5.75 -1.33
CA ILE A 25 0.18 6.02 -1.28
C ILE A 25 -0.61 4.82 -1.81
N ASP A 26 -1.49 4.27 -0.98
CA ASP A 26 -2.47 3.24 -1.35
C ASP A 26 -1.82 1.98 -1.96
N TYR A 27 -0.68 1.62 -1.38
CA TYR A 27 0.16 0.50 -1.80
C TYR A 27 -0.62 -0.79 -2.04
N ALA A 28 -1.52 -1.14 -1.11
CA ALA A 28 -2.24 -2.40 -1.17
C ALA A 28 -3.08 -2.53 -2.45
N ARG A 29 -3.78 -1.47 -2.85
CA ARG A 29 -4.58 -1.44 -4.07
C ARG A 29 -3.71 -1.31 -5.31
N ALA A 30 -2.64 -0.51 -5.24
CA ALA A 30 -1.71 -0.33 -6.35
C ALA A 30 -1.01 -1.64 -6.76
N VAL A 31 -0.66 -2.49 -5.79
CA VAL A 31 0.06 -3.75 -6.04
C VAL A 31 -0.88 -4.95 -6.24
N GLU A 32 -2.17 -4.83 -5.89
CA GLU A 32 -3.14 -5.94 -5.96
C GLU A 32 -3.20 -6.65 -7.32
N PRO A 33 -3.27 -5.95 -8.48
CA PRO A 33 -3.28 -6.62 -9.78
C PRO A 33 -2.03 -7.48 -10.02
N LEU A 34 -0.86 -6.96 -9.63
CA LEU A 34 0.42 -7.64 -9.76
C LEU A 34 0.52 -8.85 -8.81
N GLN A 35 -0.04 -8.72 -7.60
CA GLN A 35 -0.07 -9.80 -6.61
C GLN A 35 -1.00 -10.94 -7.06
N LEU A 36 -2.18 -10.62 -7.57
CA LEU A 36 -3.10 -11.62 -8.14
C LEU A 36 -2.44 -12.36 -9.29
N ARG A 37 -1.73 -11.63 -10.15
CA ARG A 37 -1.02 -12.24 -11.26
C ARG A 37 0.08 -13.20 -10.81
N LEU A 38 0.85 -12.79 -9.80
CA LEU A 38 1.87 -13.65 -9.19
C LEU A 38 1.24 -14.91 -8.58
N ASP A 39 0.12 -14.76 -7.86
CA ASP A 39 -0.59 -15.87 -7.23
C ASP A 39 -1.10 -16.88 -8.27
N ASP A 40 -1.63 -16.41 -9.40
CA ASP A 40 -2.07 -17.26 -10.52
C ASP A 40 -0.90 -17.96 -11.23
N ALA A 41 0.21 -17.26 -11.45
CA ALA A 41 1.42 -17.85 -12.01
C ALA A 41 2.00 -18.97 -11.10
N LEU A 42 1.90 -18.79 -9.78
CA LEU A 42 2.41 -19.75 -8.81
C LEU A 42 1.43 -20.88 -8.45
N LYS A 43 0.15 -20.75 -8.80
CA LYS A 43 -0.96 -21.66 -8.43
C LYS A 43 -0.72 -23.13 -8.77
N LYS A 44 0.05 -23.42 -9.84
CA LYS A 44 0.34 -24.77 -10.35
C LYS A 44 1.76 -25.26 -10.08
N THR A 45 2.57 -24.52 -9.32
CA THR A 45 3.99 -24.83 -9.14
C THR A 45 4.38 -24.99 -7.68
N LYS A 46 5.46 -25.74 -7.40
CA LYS A 46 6.09 -25.70 -6.08
C LYS A 46 6.56 -24.25 -5.85
N ARG A 47 6.06 -23.59 -4.80
CA ARG A 47 6.31 -22.17 -4.45
C ARG A 47 7.77 -21.89 -4.05
N THR A 48 8.73 -22.22 -4.91
CA THR A 48 10.15 -21.97 -4.70
C THR A 48 10.65 -20.95 -5.71
N LYS A 49 11.52 -20.04 -5.26
CA LYS A 49 12.10 -18.93 -6.04
C LYS A 49 12.72 -19.39 -7.38
N ARG A 50 13.27 -20.61 -7.41
CA ARG A 50 13.91 -21.23 -8.57
C ARG A 50 12.91 -21.64 -9.67
N VAL A 51 11.70 -22.03 -9.30
CA VAL A 51 10.64 -22.42 -10.26
C VAL A 51 9.97 -21.17 -10.82
N ALA A 52 9.75 -20.14 -10.00
CA ALA A 52 9.18 -18.85 -10.44
C ALA A 52 10.04 -18.13 -11.50
N ALA A 53 11.37 -18.25 -11.43
CA ALA A 53 12.28 -17.66 -12.41
C ALA A 53 12.17 -18.31 -13.82
N GLY A 54 11.65 -19.53 -13.92
CA GLY A 54 11.47 -20.25 -15.18
C GLY A 54 10.10 -20.07 -15.84
N ILE A 55 9.15 -19.40 -15.17
CA ILE A 55 7.81 -19.16 -15.70
C ILE A 55 7.85 -17.85 -16.50
N SER A 56 8.00 -17.98 -17.81
CA SER A 56 7.84 -16.86 -18.75
C SER A 56 6.40 -16.38 -18.75
N HIS A 57 6.20 -15.07 -18.70
CA HIS A 57 4.87 -14.48 -18.71
C HIS A 57 4.84 -13.11 -19.39
N GLU A 58 3.82 -12.89 -20.23
CA GLU A 58 3.49 -11.60 -20.84
C GLU A 58 2.38 -10.90 -20.06
N LEU A 59 2.72 -9.82 -19.37
CA LEU A 59 1.76 -9.01 -18.62
C LEU A 59 0.62 -8.50 -19.53
N THR A 60 -0.61 -8.49 -19.04
CA THR A 60 -1.74 -7.84 -19.73
C THR A 60 -1.63 -6.32 -19.63
N LYS A 61 -2.33 -5.58 -20.51
CA LYS A 61 -2.26 -4.11 -20.54
C LYS A 61 -2.58 -3.47 -19.19
N GLU A 62 -3.53 -4.03 -18.44
CA GLU A 62 -3.90 -3.59 -17.10
C GLU A 62 -2.77 -3.79 -16.09
N GLU A 63 -1.98 -4.85 -16.25
CA GLU A 63 -0.82 -5.14 -15.40
C GLU A 63 0.39 -4.26 -15.76
N TRP A 64 0.53 -3.88 -17.03
CA TRP A 64 1.50 -2.85 -17.45
C TRP A 64 1.20 -1.51 -16.79
N ASP A 65 -0.07 -1.08 -16.82
CA ASP A 65 -0.51 0.15 -16.20
C ASP A 65 -0.30 0.11 -14.68
N ALA A 66 -0.61 -1.02 -14.02
CA ALA A 66 -0.35 -1.22 -12.59
C ALA A 66 1.16 -1.16 -12.26
N PHE A 67 2.01 -1.77 -13.09
CA PHE A 67 3.46 -1.73 -12.92
C PHE A 67 4.02 -0.31 -13.01
N ASP A 68 3.59 0.46 -14.01
CA ASP A 68 4.02 1.85 -14.15
C ASP A 68 3.48 2.73 -13.04
N HIS A 69 2.24 2.48 -12.59
CA HIS A 69 1.68 3.16 -11.44
C HIS A 69 2.51 2.92 -10.16
N VAL A 70 2.88 1.66 -9.88
CA VAL A 70 3.73 1.32 -8.73
C VAL A 70 5.12 1.97 -8.83
N LYS A 71 5.70 2.06 -10.03
CA LYS A 71 6.97 2.79 -10.24
C LYS A 71 6.86 4.27 -9.96
N ILE A 72 5.79 4.91 -10.43
CA ILE A 72 5.53 6.33 -10.14
C ILE A 72 5.41 6.51 -8.64
N LEU A 73 4.62 5.67 -7.97
CA LEU A 73 4.44 5.70 -6.52
C LEU A 73 5.73 5.50 -5.73
N LEU A 74 6.62 4.61 -6.18
CA LEU A 74 7.95 4.42 -5.61
C LEU A 74 8.82 5.67 -5.79
N ALA A 75 8.75 6.32 -6.95
CA ALA A 75 9.51 7.55 -7.21
C ALA A 75 8.96 8.76 -6.44
N THR A 76 7.64 8.81 -6.22
CA THR A 76 6.96 9.87 -5.48
C THR A 76 6.74 9.53 -4.00
N SER A 77 7.43 8.50 -3.49
CA SER A 77 7.22 8.04 -2.12
C SER A 77 7.52 9.16 -1.14
N ALA A 78 6.62 9.37 -0.18
CA ALA A 78 6.72 10.51 0.72
C ALA A 78 7.86 10.34 1.72
N THR A 79 8.59 11.43 2.00
CA THR A 79 9.59 11.46 3.06
C THR A 79 8.90 11.31 4.41
N LEU A 80 9.20 10.22 5.11
CA LEU A 80 8.71 10.00 6.48
C LEU A 80 9.57 10.80 7.45
N ALA A 81 8.92 11.58 8.31
CA ALA A 81 9.57 12.30 9.40
C ALA A 81 9.80 11.37 10.60
N LEU A 82 10.84 11.65 11.37
CA LEU A 82 11.07 10.97 12.64
C LEU A 82 10.01 11.40 13.67
N PRO A 83 9.42 10.46 14.45
CA PRO A 83 8.48 10.80 15.50
C PRO A 83 9.08 11.75 16.55
N ASN A 84 8.33 12.78 16.94
CA ASN A 84 8.73 13.71 17.99
C ASN A 84 7.62 13.82 19.05
N VAL A 85 7.97 13.51 20.30
CA VAL A 85 7.06 13.51 21.45
C VAL A 85 6.49 14.89 21.79
N ALA A 86 7.11 15.98 21.34
CA ALA A 86 6.64 17.35 21.54
C ALA A 86 5.65 17.82 20.46
N THR A 87 5.21 16.94 19.57
CA THR A 87 4.31 17.27 18.46
C THR A 87 2.94 16.62 18.64
N THR A 88 1.92 17.22 18.02
CA THR A 88 0.57 16.66 18.00
C THR A 88 0.44 15.68 16.86
N THR A 89 0.11 14.42 17.18
CA THR A 89 -0.16 13.37 16.19
C THR A 89 -1.58 13.47 15.66
N CYS A 90 -1.74 13.50 14.33
CA CYS A 90 -3.02 13.49 13.65
C CYS A 90 -3.17 12.20 12.82
N VAL A 91 -4.27 11.48 13.04
CA VAL A 91 -4.60 10.23 12.33
C VAL A 91 -5.78 10.49 11.40
N PHE A 92 -5.62 10.17 10.13
CA PHE A 92 -6.68 10.26 9.14
C PHE A 92 -6.91 8.89 8.50
N SER A 93 -8.16 8.46 8.45
CA SER A 93 -8.54 7.19 7.81
C SER A 93 -9.57 7.43 6.73
N ASP A 94 -9.49 6.67 5.66
CA ASP A 94 -10.57 6.54 4.69
C ASP A 94 -10.77 5.07 4.30
N ALA A 95 -11.99 4.71 3.90
CA ALA A 95 -12.35 3.37 3.47
C ALA A 95 -13.37 3.41 2.33
N SER A 96 -13.12 2.62 1.30
CA SER A 96 -14.03 2.35 0.19
C SER A 96 -14.77 1.02 0.41
N ASP A 97 -15.49 0.54 -0.61
CA ASP A 97 -16.07 -0.81 -0.58
C ASP A 97 -15.03 -1.92 -0.64
N THR A 98 -13.86 -1.63 -1.21
CA THR A 98 -12.82 -2.61 -1.58
C THR A 98 -11.57 -2.54 -0.70
N GLY A 99 -11.31 -1.43 -0.04
CA GLY A 99 -10.13 -1.29 0.82
C GLY A 99 -10.16 -0.08 1.74
N PHE A 100 -9.05 0.13 2.43
CA PHE A 100 -8.86 1.21 3.38
C PHE A 100 -7.45 1.79 3.35
N SER A 101 -7.32 3.02 3.83
CA SER A 101 -6.04 3.67 4.04
C SER A 101 -6.07 4.52 5.32
N VAL A 102 -4.95 4.54 6.03
CA VAL A 102 -4.69 5.40 7.18
C VAL A 102 -3.39 6.13 6.95
N ILE A 103 -3.38 7.43 7.20
CA ILE A 103 -2.16 8.23 7.27
C ILE A 103 -2.02 8.79 8.69
N VAL A 104 -0.81 8.72 9.21
CA VAL A 104 -0.44 9.29 10.51
C VAL A 104 0.55 10.41 10.23
N THR A 105 0.26 11.59 10.74
CA THR A 105 1.10 12.78 10.58
C THR A 105 1.36 13.39 11.95
N GLN A 106 2.35 14.28 12.03
CA GLN A 106 2.62 15.09 13.20
C GLN A 106 2.69 16.57 12.86
N VAL A 107 2.26 17.41 13.79
CA VAL A 107 2.27 18.88 13.69
C VAL A 107 2.95 19.44 14.94
N THR A 108 4.00 20.23 14.77
CA THR A 108 4.77 20.79 15.90
C THR A 108 3.97 21.84 16.67
N ASP A 109 3.45 22.84 15.99
CA ASP A 109 2.70 23.94 16.61
C ASP A 109 1.22 23.83 16.20
N PHE A 110 0.53 22.81 16.70
CA PHE A 110 -0.86 22.58 16.34
C PHE A 110 -1.76 23.72 16.84
N ASP A 111 -2.43 24.40 15.91
CA ASP A 111 -3.38 25.48 16.23
C ASP A 111 -4.82 25.03 15.95
N PRO A 112 -5.68 24.84 16.97
CA PRO A 112 -7.07 24.41 16.76
C PRO A 112 -7.92 25.40 15.96
N LYS A 113 -7.46 26.64 15.74
CA LYS A 113 -8.15 27.65 14.91
C LYS A 113 -7.90 27.47 13.42
N ILE A 114 -6.81 26.80 13.04
CA ILE A 114 -6.48 26.50 11.64
C ILE A 114 -7.19 25.20 11.25
N LYS A 115 -7.75 25.16 10.04
CA LYS A 115 -8.39 23.94 9.54
C LYS A 115 -7.37 22.80 9.54
N ILE A 116 -7.84 21.60 9.89
CA ILE A 116 -6.97 20.43 9.98
C ILE A 116 -6.16 20.20 8.69
N THR A 117 -6.74 20.41 7.51
CA THR A 117 -6.05 20.23 6.22
C THR A 117 -4.99 21.30 5.92
N GLU A 118 -4.99 22.41 6.65
CA GLU A 118 -4.09 23.57 6.44
C GLU A 118 -2.94 23.60 7.45
N GLN A 119 -2.89 22.64 8.39
CA GLN A 119 -1.78 22.51 9.35
C GLN A 119 -0.49 22.06 8.65
N ALA A 120 0.67 22.40 9.23
CA ALA A 120 1.98 21.98 8.74
C ALA A 120 2.28 20.50 9.06
N HIS A 121 1.59 19.59 8.36
CA HIS A 121 1.72 18.15 8.56
C HIS A 121 3.06 17.60 8.06
N LYS A 122 3.71 16.83 8.93
CA LYS A 122 4.83 15.96 8.57
C LYS A 122 4.36 14.51 8.63
N LEU A 123 4.47 13.77 7.53
CA LEU A 123 4.03 12.38 7.45
C LEU A 123 4.91 11.50 8.34
N LEU A 124 4.31 10.65 9.17
CA LEU A 124 5.02 9.69 10.04
C LEU A 124 5.00 8.28 9.45
N THR A 125 3.80 7.78 9.14
CA THR A 125 3.61 6.47 8.53
C THR A 125 2.27 6.43 7.79
N ARG A 126 2.14 5.43 6.92
CA ARG A 126 0.90 5.12 6.22
C ARG A 126 0.64 3.62 6.26
N VAL A 127 -0.61 3.28 6.49
CA VAL A 127 -1.10 1.92 6.39
C VAL A 127 -2.20 1.86 5.34
N SER A 128 -2.23 0.81 4.53
CA SER A 128 -3.34 0.54 3.60
C SER A 128 -3.55 -0.96 3.49
N GLY A 129 -4.78 -1.35 3.14
CA GLY A 129 -5.18 -2.74 2.99
C GLY A 129 -6.40 -2.90 2.08
N THR A 130 -6.57 -4.10 1.53
CA THR A 130 -7.78 -4.50 0.79
C THR A 130 -8.61 -5.46 1.64
N PHE A 131 -9.94 -5.35 1.54
CA PHE A 131 -10.85 -6.21 2.28
C PHE A 131 -10.85 -7.62 1.67
N ARG A 132 -10.72 -8.66 2.50
CA ARG A 132 -10.65 -10.07 2.07
C ARG A 132 -11.60 -10.97 2.84
N GLY A 133 -11.96 -12.10 2.24
CA GLY A 133 -12.85 -13.09 2.85
C GLY A 133 -14.26 -12.55 3.04
N ALA A 134 -14.76 -12.51 4.29
CA ALA A 134 -16.06 -11.95 4.62
C ALA A 134 -16.07 -10.41 4.74
N GLN A 135 -14.90 -9.76 4.82
CA GLN A 135 -14.76 -8.32 5.03
C GLN A 135 -15.42 -7.44 3.95
N PRO A 136 -15.45 -7.82 2.65
CA PRO A 136 -16.18 -7.06 1.64
C PRO A 136 -17.69 -6.94 1.91
N ASN A 137 -18.26 -7.86 2.68
CA ASN A 137 -19.70 -7.88 3.00
C ASN A 137 -20.03 -7.15 4.31
N TRP A 138 -19.03 -6.60 5.00
CA TRP A 138 -19.25 -5.85 6.24
C TRP A 138 -19.96 -4.53 5.97
N THR A 139 -20.63 -4.03 7.00
CA THR A 139 -21.25 -2.70 6.93
C THR A 139 -20.18 -1.62 6.76
N VAL A 140 -20.55 -0.49 6.16
CA VAL A 140 -19.65 0.66 5.97
C VAL A 140 -19.05 1.13 7.30
N ILE A 141 -19.79 1.03 8.41
CA ILE A 141 -19.33 1.41 9.75
C ILE A 141 -18.18 0.48 10.19
N GLU A 142 -18.33 -0.83 10.03
CA GLU A 142 -17.30 -1.82 10.39
C GLU A 142 -16.05 -1.67 9.51
N LYS A 143 -16.25 -1.46 8.20
CA LYS A 143 -15.16 -1.21 7.24
C LYS A 143 -14.34 0.03 7.60
N LYS A 144 -15.00 1.11 8.06
CA LYS A 144 -14.34 2.34 8.53
C LYS A 144 -13.69 2.20 9.91
N GLY A 145 -14.14 1.27 10.74
CA GLY A 145 -13.57 1.01 12.07
C GLY A 145 -12.33 0.12 12.05
N LEU A 146 -12.24 -0.81 11.08
CA LEU A 146 -11.10 -1.73 10.91
C LEU A 146 -9.72 -1.04 10.92
N PRO A 147 -9.50 0.08 10.20
CA PRO A 147 -8.19 0.69 10.08
C PRO A 147 -7.67 1.24 11.41
N TYR A 148 -8.55 1.71 12.30
CA TYR A 148 -8.17 2.18 13.63
C TYR A 148 -7.66 1.04 14.51
N ARG A 149 -8.36 -0.10 14.49
CA ARG A 149 -7.96 -1.30 15.25
C ARG A 149 -6.58 -1.79 14.83
N ASP A 150 -6.31 -1.80 13.53
CA ASP A 150 -5.09 -2.38 12.98
C ASP A 150 -3.90 -1.41 13.00
N THR A 151 -4.14 -0.09 13.07
CA THR A 151 -3.07 0.95 13.11
C THR A 151 -2.70 1.38 14.54
N MET A 152 -3.58 1.19 15.53
CA MET A 152 -3.35 1.63 16.92
C MET A 152 -2.88 0.51 17.87
N ARG A 153 -2.49 -0.65 17.35
CA ARG A 153 -1.82 -1.72 18.13
C ARG A 153 -0.32 -1.53 18.14
#